data_AF-A0A094GZJ3-F1
#
_entry.id   AF-A0A094GZJ3-F1
#
_cell.length_a   1.000
_cell.length_b   1.000
_cell.length_c   1.000
_cell.angle_alpha   90.00
_cell.angle_beta   90.00
_cell.angle_gamma   90.00
#
_symmetry.space_group_name_H-M   'P 1'
#
loop_
_entity.id
_entity.type
_entity.pdbx_description
1 polymer ?
#
loop_
_entity_poly.entity_id
_entity_poly.type
_entity_poly.pdbx_seq_one_letter_code
_entity_poly.pdbx_strand_id
1 'polypeptide(L)'
;MWLTDRPLPQQSLAASLAALPAITHTSNRTAFTAAFWTTMAREWTRIDVLRMEKFLLLTRRYVGAAFAQCADKGWTAEVVEEQMRVLREGPLEPEARGVPNGMRYHVIDIWVDELERAGGLGEKRKGVELEVLLEPVKVLGTESPTKSVRKKCKEALADERLPGNEKEDVVMEEDEGWGGFAE
;
A
#
# COMPACT_ATOMS: atom_id res chain seq x y z
N MET A 1 16.30 -5.81 -12.86
CA MET A 1 14.87 -6.22 -12.84
C MET A 1 14.37 -6.57 -14.24
N TRP A 2 14.46 -5.68 -15.22
CA TRP A 2 13.96 -5.92 -16.58
C TRP A 2 14.48 -7.21 -17.24
N LEU A 3 15.79 -7.47 -17.16
CA LEU A 3 16.47 -8.64 -17.74
C LEU A 3 16.42 -9.90 -16.84
N THR A 4 15.76 -9.82 -15.68
CA THR A 4 15.70 -10.95 -14.74
C THR A 4 14.49 -11.80 -15.08
N ASP A 5 14.69 -12.98 -15.67
CA ASP A 5 13.59 -13.81 -16.21
C ASP A 5 13.27 -15.06 -15.37
N ARG A 6 14.16 -15.43 -14.44
CA ARG A 6 13.89 -16.55 -13.53
C ARG A 6 13.16 -16.06 -12.27
N PRO A 7 12.10 -16.77 -11.80
CA PRO A 7 11.28 -16.31 -10.66
C PRO A 7 12.06 -16.05 -9.37
N LEU A 8 12.90 -17.00 -8.92
CA LEU A 8 13.66 -16.85 -7.67
C LEU A 8 14.63 -15.64 -7.73
N PRO A 9 15.42 -15.46 -8.80
CA PRO A 9 16.20 -14.23 -8.98
C PRO A 9 15.36 -12.94 -9.02
N GLN A 10 14.16 -12.94 -9.58
CA GLN A 10 13.28 -11.77 -9.55
C GLN A 10 12.89 -11.40 -8.11
N GLN A 11 12.49 -12.38 -7.31
CA GLN A 11 12.10 -12.17 -5.92
C GLN A 11 13.28 -11.66 -5.08
N SER A 12 14.45 -12.31 -5.21
CA SER A 12 15.67 -11.91 -4.51
C SER A 12 16.08 -10.48 -4.92
N LEU A 13 16.10 -10.18 -6.22
CA LEU A 13 16.45 -8.85 -6.69
C LEU A 13 15.47 -7.78 -6.22
N ALA A 14 14.17 -8.06 -6.24
CA ALA A 14 13.16 -7.12 -5.74
C ALA A 14 13.37 -6.79 -4.25
N ALA A 15 13.66 -7.81 -3.43
CA ALA A 15 13.98 -7.62 -2.02
C ALA A 15 15.27 -6.80 -1.84
N SER A 16 16.34 -7.13 -2.57
CA SER A 16 17.61 -6.39 -2.49
C SER A 16 17.47 -4.93 -2.91
N LEU A 17 16.71 -4.64 -3.97
CA LEU A 17 16.47 -3.27 -4.43
C LEU A 17 15.68 -2.46 -3.39
N ALA A 18 14.63 -3.04 -2.82
CA ALA A 18 13.82 -2.38 -1.80
C ALA A 18 14.57 -2.16 -0.47
N ALA A 19 15.64 -2.91 -0.20
CA ALA A 19 16.51 -2.70 0.96
C ALA A 19 17.53 -1.56 0.76
N LEU A 20 17.76 -1.10 -0.47
CA LEU A 20 18.77 -0.07 -0.76
C LEU A 20 18.55 1.25 0.01
N PRO A 21 17.33 1.80 0.16
CA PRO A 21 17.13 3.03 0.92
C PRO A 21 17.70 2.96 2.36
N ALA A 22 17.60 1.81 3.02
CA ALA A 22 18.08 1.64 4.39
C ALA A 22 19.60 1.79 4.52
N ILE A 23 20.37 1.42 3.49
CA ILE A 23 21.84 1.52 3.49
C ILE A 23 22.35 2.85 2.91
N THR A 24 21.47 3.68 2.35
CA THR A 24 21.86 5.03 1.93
C THR A 24 22.09 5.95 3.13
N HIS A 25 22.93 6.97 2.96
CA HIS A 25 23.10 8.03 3.94
C HIS A 25 21.76 8.70 4.25
N THR A 26 21.46 8.97 5.53
CA THR A 26 20.16 9.47 5.98
C THR A 26 19.68 10.69 5.20
N SER A 27 20.59 11.65 4.92
CA SER A 27 20.27 12.86 4.13
C SER A 27 19.80 12.58 2.70
N ASN A 28 20.13 11.43 2.12
CA ASN A 28 19.84 11.08 0.74
C ASN A 28 18.72 10.04 0.62
N ARG A 29 18.30 9.43 1.73
CA ARG A 29 17.33 8.32 1.74
C ARG A 29 15.99 8.71 1.12
N THR A 30 15.45 9.85 1.52
CA THR A 30 14.20 10.39 0.98
C THR A 30 14.33 10.68 -0.52
N ALA A 31 15.40 11.35 -0.95
CA ALA A 31 15.64 11.63 -2.37
C ALA A 31 15.80 10.35 -3.21
N PHE A 32 16.50 9.34 -2.68
CA PHE A 32 16.67 8.04 -3.34
C PHE A 32 15.32 7.33 -3.51
N THR A 33 14.47 7.34 -2.48
CA THR A 33 13.15 6.71 -2.53
C THR A 33 12.19 7.46 -3.45
N ALA A 34 12.20 8.79 -3.42
CA ALA A 34 11.44 9.62 -4.36
C ALA A 34 11.87 9.40 -5.83
N ALA A 35 13.18 9.18 -6.07
CA ALA A 35 13.70 8.85 -7.40
C ALA A 35 13.22 7.48 -7.90
N PHE A 36 13.06 6.49 -7.01
CA PHE A 36 12.41 5.22 -7.36
C PHE A 36 10.97 5.47 -7.83
N TRP A 37 10.16 6.20 -7.06
CA TRP A 37 8.77 6.46 -7.41
C TRP A 37 8.63 7.25 -8.72
N THR A 38 9.47 8.27 -8.91
CA THR A 38 9.55 9.04 -10.16
C THR A 38 9.90 8.13 -11.35
N THR A 39 10.87 7.22 -11.17
CA THR A 39 11.29 6.29 -12.23
C THR A 39 10.19 5.29 -12.55
N MET A 40 9.57 4.69 -11.53
CA MET A 40 8.47 3.75 -11.71
C MET A 40 7.28 4.40 -12.40
N ALA A 41 6.90 5.61 -12.00
CA ALA A 41 5.81 6.36 -12.63
C ALA A 41 6.08 6.62 -14.12
N ARG A 42 7.31 7.04 -14.46
CA ARG A 42 7.72 7.31 -15.85
C ARG A 42 7.72 6.06 -16.73
N GLU A 43 8.17 4.92 -16.20
CA GLU A 43 8.30 3.69 -16.99
C GLU A 43 7.05 2.79 -16.93
N TRP A 44 6.10 3.01 -16.02
CA TRP A 44 4.99 2.09 -15.75
C TRP A 44 4.22 1.66 -17.00
N THR A 45 3.89 2.62 -17.88
CA THR A 45 3.10 2.36 -19.11
C THR A 45 3.91 1.71 -20.23
N ARG A 46 5.25 1.67 -20.10
CA ARG A 46 6.17 1.04 -21.06
C ARG A 46 6.48 -0.41 -20.71
N ILE A 47 6.09 -0.86 -19.53
CA ILE A 47 6.23 -2.25 -19.10
C ILE A 47 5.15 -3.08 -19.79
N ASP A 48 5.56 -4.04 -20.61
CA ASP A 48 4.64 -4.96 -21.24
C ASP A 48 4.06 -5.98 -20.24
N VAL A 49 2.92 -6.57 -20.61
CA VAL A 49 2.16 -7.47 -19.74
C VAL A 49 2.98 -8.65 -19.22
N LEU A 50 3.89 -9.22 -20.03
CA LEU A 50 4.72 -10.37 -19.63
C LEU A 50 5.77 -10.01 -18.58
N ARG A 51 6.10 -8.71 -18.43
CA ARG A 51 7.05 -8.21 -17.45
C ARG A 51 6.37 -7.54 -16.26
N MET A 52 5.07 -7.27 -16.32
CA MET A 52 4.37 -6.50 -15.30
C MET A 52 4.50 -7.12 -13.90
N GLU A 53 4.30 -8.44 -13.77
CA GLU A 53 4.29 -9.15 -12.49
C GLU A 53 5.51 -8.84 -11.60
N LYS A 54 6.71 -8.87 -12.18
CA LYS A 54 7.94 -8.63 -11.42
C LYS A 54 8.08 -7.16 -11.00
N PHE A 55 7.55 -6.22 -11.77
CA PHE A 55 7.52 -4.81 -11.38
C PHE A 55 6.43 -4.51 -10.34
N LEU A 56 5.28 -5.20 -10.39
CA LEU A 56 4.28 -5.17 -9.31
C LEU A 56 4.90 -5.68 -8.00
N LEU A 57 5.66 -6.79 -8.05
CA LEU A 57 6.41 -7.30 -6.90
C LEU A 57 7.44 -6.29 -6.39
N LEU A 58 8.21 -5.66 -7.28
CA LEU A 58 9.19 -4.63 -6.90
C LEU A 58 8.50 -3.46 -6.16
N THR A 59 7.40 -2.94 -6.71
CA THR A 59 6.62 -1.90 -6.07
C THR A 59 6.09 -2.34 -4.70
N ARG A 60 5.60 -3.59 -4.58
CA ARG A 60 5.19 -4.14 -3.30
C ARG A 60 6.32 -4.18 -2.28
N ARG A 61 7.53 -4.58 -2.69
CA ARG A 61 8.70 -4.58 -1.81
C ARG A 61 9.10 -3.19 -1.34
N TYR A 62 8.97 -2.15 -2.19
CA TYR A 62 9.25 -0.77 -1.77
C TYR A 62 8.21 -0.22 -0.79
N VAL A 63 6.91 -0.51 -0.98
CA VAL A 63 5.87 -0.15 0.02
C VAL A 63 6.13 -0.87 1.34
N GLY A 64 6.35 -2.18 1.30
CA GLY A 64 6.66 -2.97 2.50
C GLY A 64 7.93 -2.50 3.21
N ALA A 65 8.97 -2.11 2.46
CA ALA A 65 10.20 -1.57 3.03
C ALA A 65 10.00 -0.21 3.71
N ALA A 66 9.08 0.63 3.21
CA ALA A 66 8.73 1.90 3.87
C ALA A 66 8.07 1.64 5.24
N PHE A 67 7.08 0.75 5.30
CA PHE A 67 6.44 0.40 6.57
C PHE A 67 7.36 -0.37 7.53
N ALA A 68 8.21 -1.26 7.00
CA ALA A 68 9.22 -1.94 7.82
C ALA A 68 10.19 -0.96 8.47
N GLN A 69 10.62 0.09 7.76
CA GLN A 69 11.46 1.15 8.35
C GLN A 69 10.73 1.91 9.46
N CYS A 70 9.43 2.15 9.33
CA CYS A 70 8.63 2.72 10.41
C CYS A 70 8.61 1.77 11.63
N ALA A 71 8.34 0.49 11.41
CA ALA A 71 8.30 -0.53 12.46
C ALA A 71 9.65 -0.70 13.18
N ASP A 72 10.76 -0.76 12.44
CA ASP A 72 12.12 -0.92 12.97
C ASP A 72 12.52 0.24 13.90
N LYS A 73 12.04 1.45 13.61
CA LYS A 73 12.24 2.63 14.46
C LYS A 73 11.15 2.78 15.54
N GLY A 74 10.21 1.85 15.63
CA GLY A 74 9.14 1.85 16.62
C GLY A 74 8.04 2.87 16.36
N TRP A 75 7.74 3.14 15.09
CA TRP A 75 6.67 4.03 14.64
C TRP A 75 6.79 5.45 15.23
N THR A 76 7.98 6.05 15.18
CA THR A 76 8.14 7.46 15.60
C THR A 76 7.48 8.40 14.58
N ALA A 77 6.95 9.53 15.05
CA ALA A 77 6.34 10.53 14.17
C ALA A 77 7.28 10.96 13.04
N GLU A 78 8.55 11.22 13.36
CA GLU A 78 9.57 11.62 12.38
C GLU A 78 9.69 10.66 11.19
N VAL A 79 9.83 9.34 11.44
CA VAL A 79 9.98 8.39 10.34
C VAL A 79 8.67 8.16 9.61
N VAL A 80 7.55 8.16 10.32
CA VAL A 80 6.23 7.95 9.69
C VAL A 80 5.91 9.11 8.78
N GLU A 81 6.06 10.35 9.24
CA GLU A 81 5.84 11.56 8.44
C GLU A 81 6.76 11.59 7.22
N GLU A 82 8.04 11.25 7.38
CA GLU A 82 8.99 11.15 6.26
C GLU A 82 8.52 10.15 5.20
N GLN A 83 8.16 8.92 5.60
CA GLN A 83 7.73 7.88 4.66
C GLN A 83 6.37 8.21 4.02
N MET A 84 5.41 8.70 4.80
CA MET A 84 4.08 9.06 4.29
C MET A 84 4.16 10.22 3.31
N ARG A 85 5.03 11.21 3.58
CA ARG A 85 5.30 12.31 2.64
C ARG A 85 5.81 11.79 1.30
N VAL A 86 6.78 10.88 1.29
CA VAL A 86 7.33 10.29 0.05
C VAL A 86 6.26 9.53 -0.74
N LEU A 87 5.39 8.77 -0.06
CA LEU A 87 4.31 8.02 -0.71
C LEU A 87 3.19 8.94 -1.22
N ARG A 88 2.87 9.99 -0.47
CA ARG A 88 1.90 11.03 -0.83
C ARG A 88 2.35 11.85 -2.04
N GLU A 89 3.60 12.34 -2.05
CA GLU A 89 4.16 13.14 -3.16
C GLU A 89 4.56 12.29 -4.38
N GLY A 90 4.70 10.98 -4.21
CA GLY A 90 5.09 10.03 -5.26
C GLY A 90 3.90 9.29 -5.86
N PRO A 91 3.71 7.99 -5.55
CA PRO A 91 2.70 7.15 -6.20
C PRO A 91 1.26 7.58 -5.93
N LEU A 92 0.98 8.34 -4.86
CA LEU A 92 -0.38 8.69 -4.45
C LEU A 92 -0.72 10.18 -4.63
N GLU A 93 0.12 10.97 -5.30
CA GLU A 93 -0.09 12.42 -5.49
C GLU A 93 -1.33 12.68 -6.37
N PRO A 94 -2.47 13.20 -5.85
CA PRO A 94 -3.76 13.16 -6.54
C PRO A 94 -3.78 13.75 -7.96
N GLU A 95 -3.07 14.85 -8.18
CA GLU A 95 -3.12 15.62 -9.43
C GLU A 95 -1.93 15.36 -10.37
N ALA A 96 -0.96 14.53 -9.94
CA ALA A 96 0.20 14.22 -10.75
C ALA A 96 -0.17 13.45 -12.02
N ARG A 97 -0.22 14.18 -13.16
CA ARG A 97 -0.40 13.61 -14.50
C ARG A 97 0.70 12.62 -14.88
N GLY A 98 1.89 12.76 -14.28
CA GLY A 98 3.03 11.88 -14.48
C GLY A 98 2.90 10.51 -13.80
N VAL A 99 1.88 10.29 -12.95
CA VAL A 99 1.66 9.04 -12.22
C VAL A 99 0.50 8.26 -12.82
N PRO A 100 0.75 7.16 -13.54
CA PRO A 100 -0.29 6.39 -14.21
C PRO A 100 -1.26 5.74 -13.22
N ASN A 101 -2.55 5.72 -13.55
CA ASN A 101 -3.58 5.12 -12.67
C ASN A 101 -3.33 3.64 -12.36
N GLY A 102 -2.72 2.87 -13.29
CA GLY A 102 -2.33 1.48 -13.03
C GLY A 102 -1.38 1.32 -11.84
N MET A 103 -0.48 2.30 -11.64
CA MET A 103 0.43 2.34 -10.51
C MET A 103 -0.31 2.67 -9.22
N ARG A 104 -1.22 3.67 -9.27
CA ARG A 104 -2.07 4.05 -8.13
C ARG A 104 -2.89 2.87 -7.65
N TYR A 105 -3.57 2.18 -8.57
CA TYR A 105 -4.39 1.00 -8.24
C TYR A 105 -3.56 -0.05 -7.53
N HIS A 106 -2.38 -0.39 -8.07
CA HIS A 106 -1.52 -1.38 -7.43
C HIS A 106 -1.08 -0.96 -6.04
N VAL A 107 -0.67 0.29 -5.83
CA VAL A 107 -0.26 0.77 -4.49
C VAL A 107 -1.43 0.77 -3.52
N ILE A 108 -2.63 1.15 -3.95
CA ILE A 108 -3.85 1.08 -3.13
C ILE A 108 -4.16 -0.38 -2.76
N ASP A 109 -4.11 -1.29 -3.73
CA ASP A 109 -4.41 -2.72 -3.55
C ASP A 109 -3.54 -3.39 -2.48
N ILE A 110 -2.27 -2.97 -2.38
CA ILE A 110 -1.31 -3.57 -1.45
C ILE A 110 -1.14 -2.79 -0.15
N TRP A 111 -1.78 -1.63 0.00
CA TRP A 111 -1.48 -0.72 1.11
C TRP A 111 -1.76 -1.37 2.47
N VAL A 112 -2.97 -1.90 2.64
CA VAL A 112 -3.39 -2.55 3.89
C VAL A 112 -2.59 -3.83 4.14
N ASP A 113 -2.34 -4.62 3.09
CA ASP A 113 -1.53 -5.85 3.18
C ASP A 113 -0.12 -5.59 3.73
N GLU A 114 0.58 -4.58 3.18
CA GLU A 114 1.95 -4.29 3.59
C GLU A 114 2.00 -3.54 4.93
N LEU A 115 0.97 -2.74 5.25
CA LEU A 115 0.83 -2.08 6.54
C LEU A 115 0.59 -3.11 7.66
N GLU A 116 -0.32 -4.07 7.43
CA GLU A 116 -0.57 -5.21 8.32
C GLU A 116 0.67 -6.07 8.51
N ARG A 117 1.37 -6.41 7.42
CA ARG A 117 2.62 -7.18 7.46
C ARG A 117 3.67 -6.53 8.36
N ALA A 118 3.74 -5.20 8.40
CA ALA A 118 4.66 -4.47 9.27
C ALA A 118 4.17 -4.33 10.72
N GLY A 119 2.95 -4.79 11.04
CA GLY A 119 2.31 -4.62 12.35
C GLY A 119 1.69 -3.25 12.56
N GLY A 120 1.51 -2.46 11.49
CA GLY A 120 1.03 -1.07 11.57
C GLY A 120 -0.46 -0.92 11.88
N LEU A 121 -1.24 -2.01 11.89
CA LEU A 121 -2.64 -2.00 12.28
C LEU A 121 -2.85 -2.05 13.81
N GLY A 122 -1.86 -2.56 14.56
CA GLY A 122 -1.96 -2.72 16.01
C GLY A 122 -1.74 -1.44 16.81
N GLU A 123 -2.03 -1.49 18.11
CA GLU A 123 -1.94 -0.35 19.05
C GLU A 123 -0.49 0.05 19.40
N LYS A 124 0.51 -0.76 19.03
CA LYS A 124 1.93 -0.55 19.40
C LYS A 124 2.62 0.48 18.50
N ARG A 125 2.05 1.67 18.36
CA ARG A 125 2.63 2.81 17.63
C ARG A 125 2.96 3.90 18.65
N LYS A 126 4.19 4.44 18.67
CA LYS A 126 4.63 5.45 19.67
C LYS A 126 3.95 6.81 19.43
N GLY A 127 2.65 6.92 19.74
CA GLY A 127 1.87 8.14 19.56
C GLY A 127 1.51 8.47 18.10
N VAL A 128 1.71 7.53 17.18
CA VAL A 128 1.27 7.66 15.78
C VAL A 128 -0.09 6.99 15.64
N GLU A 129 -1.08 7.81 15.32
CA GLU A 129 -2.42 7.33 14.99
C GLU A 129 -2.44 6.59 13.66
N LEU A 130 -3.27 5.54 13.55
CA LEU A 130 -3.48 4.83 12.30
C LEU A 130 -3.87 5.77 11.16
N GLU A 131 -4.60 6.83 11.51
CA GLU A 131 -5.03 7.87 10.59
C GLU A 131 -3.89 8.48 9.77
N VAL A 132 -2.73 8.70 10.40
CA VAL A 132 -1.54 9.26 9.73
C VAL A 132 -1.04 8.30 8.64
N LEU A 133 -1.12 7.00 8.89
CA LEU A 133 -0.70 5.94 7.96
C LEU A 133 -1.72 5.71 6.84
N LEU A 134 -2.97 6.16 7.02
CA LEU A 134 -4.02 6.07 6.01
C LEU A 134 -4.20 7.38 5.22
N GLU A 135 -3.66 8.49 5.71
CA GLU A 135 -3.80 9.83 5.10
C GLU A 135 -3.49 9.85 3.60
N PRO A 136 -2.40 9.25 3.08
CA PRO A 136 -2.10 9.33 1.65
C PRO A 136 -3.20 8.69 0.78
N VAL A 137 -3.80 7.60 1.25
CA VAL A 137 -4.90 6.90 0.56
C VAL A 137 -6.19 7.70 0.70
N LYS A 138 -6.44 8.33 1.86
CA LYS A 138 -7.60 9.18 2.11
C LYS A 138 -7.60 10.41 1.22
N VAL A 139 -6.50 11.15 1.19
CA VAL A 139 -6.31 12.32 0.32
C VAL A 139 -6.48 11.95 -1.15
N LEU A 140 -5.88 10.83 -1.59
CA LEU A 140 -6.11 10.34 -2.95
C LEU A 140 -7.58 9.98 -3.21
N GLY A 141 -8.26 9.41 -2.22
CA GLY A 141 -9.67 9.05 -2.27
C GLY A 141 -10.63 10.23 -2.38
N THR A 142 -10.23 11.41 -1.89
CA THR A 142 -11.03 12.65 -1.95
C THR A 142 -10.66 13.51 -3.15
N GLU A 143 -9.37 13.70 -3.40
CA GLU A 143 -8.84 14.72 -4.33
C GLU A 143 -8.56 14.19 -5.74
N SER A 144 -8.45 12.86 -5.94
CA SER A 144 -8.12 12.34 -7.28
C SER A 144 -9.18 12.79 -8.30
N PRO A 145 -8.78 13.31 -9.48
CA PRO A 145 -9.73 13.64 -10.54
C PRO A 145 -10.39 12.37 -11.12
N THR A 146 -9.78 11.21 -10.95
CA THR A 146 -10.26 9.94 -11.52
C THR A 146 -11.24 9.25 -10.57
N LYS A 147 -12.51 9.11 -10.98
CA LYS A 147 -13.58 8.49 -10.17
C LYS A 147 -13.25 7.05 -9.75
N SER A 148 -12.67 6.24 -10.63
CA SER A 148 -12.30 4.85 -10.32
C SER A 148 -11.17 4.76 -9.29
N VAL A 149 -10.21 5.70 -9.30
CA VAL A 149 -9.18 5.80 -8.25
C VAL A 149 -9.83 6.12 -6.91
N ARG A 150 -10.72 7.12 -6.86
CA ARG A 150 -11.47 7.43 -5.63
C ARG A 150 -12.27 6.24 -5.10
N LYS A 151 -12.95 5.51 -5.99
CA LYS A 151 -13.68 4.29 -5.62
C LYS A 151 -12.74 3.25 -5.02
N LYS A 152 -11.57 3.04 -5.63
CA LYS A 152 -10.59 2.06 -5.17
C LYS A 152 -10.01 2.41 -3.79
N CYS A 153 -9.72 3.68 -3.54
CA CYS A 153 -9.33 4.15 -2.20
C CYS A 153 -10.42 3.87 -1.17
N LYS A 154 -11.70 4.13 -1.49
CA LYS A 154 -12.81 3.81 -0.58
C LYS A 154 -12.92 2.33 -0.27
N GLU A 155 -12.72 1.46 -1.27
CA GLU A 155 -12.69 0.01 -1.07
C GLU A 155 -11.54 -0.40 -0.14
N ALA A 156 -10.33 0.14 -0.33
CA ALA A 156 -9.19 -0.15 0.54
C ALA A 156 -9.37 0.41 1.98
N LEU A 157 -10.01 1.57 2.13
CA LEU A 157 -10.30 2.17 3.44
C LEU A 157 -11.47 1.48 4.17
N ALA A 158 -12.24 0.65 3.47
CA ALA A 158 -13.30 -0.18 4.03
C ALA A 158 -12.84 -1.64 4.28
N ASP A 159 -11.53 -1.91 4.17
CA ASP A 159 -10.96 -3.23 4.46
C ASP A 159 -11.26 -3.62 5.91
N GLU A 160 -11.80 -4.82 6.11
CA GLU A 160 -12.28 -5.34 7.40
C GLU A 160 -11.17 -5.53 8.44
N ARG A 161 -9.90 -5.58 7.99
CA ARG A 161 -8.74 -5.66 8.88
C ARG A 161 -8.42 -4.33 9.55
N LEU A 162 -8.91 -3.21 9.02
CA LEU A 162 -8.70 -1.90 9.62
C LEU A 162 -9.58 -1.76 10.89
N PRO A 163 -8.99 -1.37 12.04
CA PRO A 163 -9.76 -1.11 13.26
C PRO A 163 -10.96 -0.17 13.01
N GLY A 164 -12.15 -0.60 13.42
CA GLY A 164 -13.41 0.12 13.22
C GLY A 164 -14.22 -0.28 11.98
N ASN A 165 -13.70 -1.17 11.13
CA ASN A 165 -14.42 -1.74 9.98
C ASN A 165 -14.95 -3.17 10.22
N GLU A 166 -14.95 -3.61 11.48
CA GLU A 166 -15.46 -4.93 11.87
C GLU A 166 -16.90 -5.09 11.38
N LYS A 167 -17.17 -6.12 10.58
CA LYS A 167 -18.55 -6.50 10.26
C LYS A 167 -19.15 -7.12 11.52
N GLU A 168 -20.34 -6.69 11.91
CA GLU A 168 -21.17 -7.49 12.81
C GLU A 168 -21.37 -8.86 12.14
N ASP A 169 -20.96 -9.94 12.81
CA ASP A 169 -21.35 -11.29 12.43
C ASP A 169 -22.88 -11.31 12.50
N VAL A 170 -23.53 -11.26 11.33
CA VAL A 170 -24.95 -11.56 11.23
C VAL A 170 -25.07 -13.04 11.55
N VAL A 171 -25.30 -13.35 12.82
CA VAL A 171 -25.77 -14.67 13.25
C VAL A 171 -27.09 -14.87 12.53
N MET A 172 -27.08 -15.68 11.46
CA MET A 172 -28.33 -16.14 10.88
C MET A 172 -28.97 -17.04 11.94
N GLU A 173 -29.94 -16.51 12.69
CA GLU A 173 -30.88 -17.34 13.43
C GLU A 173 -31.48 -18.30 12.40
N GLU A 174 -31.22 -19.60 12.57
CA GLU A 174 -31.91 -20.64 11.83
C GLU A 174 -33.39 -20.47 12.13
N ASP A 175 -34.15 -19.96 11.15
CA ASP A 175 -35.60 -19.79 11.23
C ASP A 175 -36.22 -21.11 11.72
N GLU A 176 -36.72 -21.08 12.95
CA GLU A 176 -37.38 -22.20 13.59
C GLU A 176 -38.56 -22.69 12.74
N GLY A 177 -38.44 -23.94 12.28
CA GLY A 177 -39.55 -24.89 12.18
C GLY A 177 -40.78 -24.44 11.41
N TRP A 178 -40.84 -24.84 10.13
CA TRP A 178 -42.11 -24.93 9.39
C TRP A 178 -43.02 -25.97 10.07
N GLY A 179 -43.89 -25.50 10.97
CA GLY A 179 -44.92 -26.29 11.63
C GLY A 179 -45.99 -26.69 10.61
N GLY A 180 -45.91 -27.93 10.12
CA GLY A 180 -46.86 -28.48 9.15
C GLY A 180 -48.31 -28.37 9.63
N PHE A 181 -49.22 -28.10 8.69
CA PHE A 181 -50.66 -28.13 8.94
C PHE A 181 -51.12 -29.57 9.17
N ALA A 182 -51.77 -29.82 10.32
CA ALA A 182 -52.54 -31.03 10.56
C ALA A 182 -53.97 -30.84 10.04
N GLU A 183 -54.42 -31.83 9.25
CA GLU A 183 -55.74 -32.16 8.68
C GLU A 183 -56.83 -31.07 8.55
#